data_AF-A0A1Y2IF54-F1
#
_entry.id   AF-A0A1Y2IF54-F1
#
_cell.length_a   1.000
_cell.length_b   1.000
_cell.length_c   1.000
_cell.angle_alpha   90.00
_cell.angle_beta   90.00
_cell.angle_gamma   90.00
#
_symmetry.space_group_name_H-M   'P 1'
#
loop_
_entity.id
_entity.type
_entity.pdbx_description
1 polymer ?
#
loop_
_entity_poly.entity_id
_entity_poly.type
_entity_poly.pdbx_seq_one_letter_code
_entity_poly.pdbx_strand_id
1 'polypeptide(L)'
;MPKHYCDYCDVFLTHDSASVRKAHNSGRNHLANVRDYYASLGHDKAQSIIDQITAAYESGNPPPPGGFGYGPQHLAPGPPFGGPPMGYGAPPFGGPPPPFAGRPPMPPGAPPFPPNGPVPPPGMGPPGMGPGGFPPPGMPPFPPNPNGPPGGPPGGNMPPFPPGPPGGMSGNNGPPGGPPNGYNPSQGPPPPNSQNSGGGAGGIHPDRARMMGGRTSVPPPIFATPVTTRRATMAFTTQVLRCSPDSVSFDVDKPAISSAETQEALKRASEQLHAQQTVAFPTETVYGLGALALEPDAAARIFSTKGRPPDNPLIVHVSSKDMLTRILPKGYKMSRTYEALIHRFWPGPLTLLFPTDPSIVPSIITANQPTVAVRMPSHPIARALIAIADAPVAAPSANSSGRPSPTRAEHVYNDLNGKVGIILDGGPCGVGLESTVVDGLHTDGNLRVLRPGGVTVEDLERVIREDLADLEPAPKVLVHRRDYRDETIEQAPTTPGMKYRHYSPSVPVTLLLTQSTPPTGTQCTPLSTFVESLKGSGKPSKPLRVGVLCPSDSPLPERLSTLALPNIDWVKHPLGPIAEPAVSARRLFDGLLALDSAKVDHILVEEIQEEREGLAVMNRVKKAAGDSVWIEN
;
A
#
# COMPACT_ATOMS: atom_id res chain seq x y z
N MET A 1 -11.38 12.79 -28.47
CA MET A 1 -10.28 12.22 -27.64
C MET A 1 -10.21 13.03 -26.36
N PRO A 2 -10.05 12.42 -25.18
CA PRO A 2 -9.67 13.15 -23.98
C PRO A 2 -8.29 13.79 -24.19
N LYS A 3 -8.09 15.00 -23.65
CA LYS A 3 -6.76 15.62 -23.55
C LYS A 3 -6.22 15.35 -22.16
N HIS A 4 -4.94 15.02 -22.05
CA HIS A 4 -4.31 14.89 -20.74
C HIS A 4 -4.19 16.27 -20.09
N TYR A 5 -4.79 16.41 -18.91
CA TYR A 5 -4.70 17.59 -18.06
C TYR A 5 -3.52 17.43 -17.10
N CYS A 6 -2.83 18.54 -16.79
CA CYS A 6 -1.77 18.57 -15.79
C CYS A 6 -2.17 19.50 -14.63
N ASP A 7 -2.46 18.90 -13.47
CA ASP A 7 -2.96 19.61 -12.28
C ASP A 7 -1.99 20.71 -11.81
N TYR A 8 -0.68 20.45 -11.84
CA TYR A 8 0.36 21.43 -11.48
C TYR A 8 0.49 22.61 -12.45
N CYS A 9 -0.18 22.59 -13.61
CA CYS A 9 -0.05 23.64 -14.62
C CYS A 9 -1.40 24.20 -15.12
N ASP A 10 -2.53 23.75 -14.55
CA ASP A 10 -3.90 24.14 -14.96
C ASP A 10 -4.07 24.20 -16.49
N VAL A 11 -3.64 23.12 -17.16
CA VAL A 11 -3.60 23.11 -18.63
C VAL A 11 -3.83 21.71 -19.20
N PHE A 12 -4.65 21.66 -20.25
CA PHE A 12 -4.77 20.51 -21.12
C PHE A 12 -3.66 20.50 -22.16
N LEU A 13 -2.87 19.42 -22.21
CA LEU A 13 -1.84 19.26 -23.22
C LEU A 13 -2.47 19.18 -24.63
N THR A 14 -1.81 19.78 -25.61
CA THR A 14 -2.29 19.88 -27.00
C THR A 14 -2.42 18.52 -27.68
N HIS A 15 -1.55 17.56 -27.32
CA HIS A 15 -1.58 16.18 -27.79
C HIS A 15 -1.31 15.23 -26.63
N ASP A 16 -2.17 14.22 -26.44
CA ASP A 16 -1.91 13.18 -25.45
C ASP A 16 -1.00 12.07 -26.03
N SER A 17 0.30 12.24 -25.84
CA SER A 17 1.30 11.21 -26.17
C SER A 17 2.34 11.11 -25.07
N ALA A 18 2.92 9.92 -24.88
CA ALA A 18 3.95 9.69 -23.87
C ALA A 18 5.15 10.65 -24.01
N SER A 19 5.55 10.97 -25.24
CA SER A 19 6.62 11.93 -25.53
C SER A 19 6.26 13.36 -25.11
N VAL A 20 5.04 13.82 -25.39
CA VAL A 20 4.58 15.17 -25.02
C VAL A 20 4.38 15.29 -23.50
N ARG A 21 3.79 14.27 -22.85
CA ARG A 21 3.68 14.19 -21.38
C ARG A 21 5.07 14.22 -20.72
N LYS A 22 6.03 13.42 -21.21
CA LYS A 22 7.41 13.40 -20.71
C LYS A 22 8.10 14.75 -20.90
N ALA A 23 7.95 15.38 -22.06
CA ALA A 23 8.51 16.70 -22.33
C ALA A 23 7.92 17.77 -21.38
N HIS A 24 6.59 17.81 -21.21
CA HIS A 24 5.90 18.73 -20.31
C HIS A 24 6.37 18.56 -18.86
N ASN A 25 6.36 17.34 -18.33
CA ASN A 25 6.74 17.07 -16.93
C ASN A 25 8.23 17.34 -16.65
N SER A 26 9.08 17.30 -17.69
CA SER A 26 10.50 17.73 -17.61
C SER A 26 10.72 19.23 -17.83
N GLY A 27 9.67 19.97 -18.20
CA GLY A 27 9.73 21.38 -18.55
C GLY A 27 9.95 22.29 -17.34
N ARG A 28 10.74 23.35 -17.50
CA ARG A 28 11.09 24.28 -16.41
C ARG A 28 9.86 24.87 -15.70
N ASN A 29 8.81 25.20 -16.44
CA ASN A 29 7.59 25.79 -15.87
C ASN A 29 6.83 24.77 -15.01
N HIS A 30 6.70 23.52 -15.47
CA HIS A 30 6.10 22.44 -14.69
C HIS A 30 6.89 22.18 -13.40
N LEU A 31 8.22 22.07 -13.51
CA LEU A 31 9.10 21.88 -12.34
C LEU A 31 9.09 23.07 -11.37
N ALA A 32 8.91 24.30 -11.88
CA ALA A 32 8.72 25.49 -11.05
C ALA A 32 7.37 25.45 -10.31
N ASN A 33 6.27 25.22 -11.02
CA ASN A 33 4.94 25.13 -10.40
C ASN A 33 4.86 23.99 -9.37
N VAL A 34 5.45 22.82 -9.65
CA VAL A 34 5.53 21.70 -8.69
C VAL A 34 6.31 22.12 -7.43
N ARG A 35 7.45 22.79 -7.57
CA ARG A 35 8.23 23.32 -6.44
C ARG A 35 7.40 24.35 -5.66
N ASP A 36 6.71 25.24 -6.35
CA ASP A 36 6.01 26.37 -5.74
C ASP A 36 4.70 25.93 -5.06
N TYR A 37 4.05 24.87 -5.56
CA TYR A 37 2.97 24.13 -4.89
C TYR A 37 3.44 23.44 -3.61
N TYR A 38 4.60 22.78 -3.62
CA TYR A 38 5.18 22.22 -2.39
C TYR A 38 5.69 23.30 -1.43
N ALA A 39 6.05 24.49 -1.93
CA ALA A 39 6.37 25.65 -1.11
C ALA A 39 5.12 26.28 -0.49
N SER A 40 3.99 26.38 -1.22
CA SER A 40 2.72 26.86 -0.66
C SER A 40 2.22 25.91 0.41
N LEU A 41 2.22 24.59 0.18
CA LEU A 41 1.91 23.58 1.21
C LEU A 41 2.76 23.74 2.50
N GLY A 42 4.01 24.22 2.37
CA GLY A 42 4.85 24.57 3.51
C GLY A 42 4.38 25.83 4.26
N HIS A 43 3.93 26.85 3.52
CA HIS A 43 3.34 28.07 4.09
C HIS A 43 1.95 27.81 4.68
N ASP A 44 1.09 27.07 4.00
CA ASP A 44 -0.26 26.68 4.46
C ASP A 44 -0.17 25.88 5.77
N LYS A 45 0.84 24.99 5.89
CA LYS A 45 1.12 24.26 7.13
C LYS A 45 1.69 25.16 8.23
N ALA A 46 2.52 26.15 7.89
CA ALA A 46 3.00 27.14 8.85
C ALA A 46 1.87 28.07 9.33
N GLN A 47 0.99 28.49 8.43
CA GLN A 47 -0.19 29.31 8.74
C GLN A 47 -1.17 28.52 9.60
N SER A 48 -1.45 27.26 9.28
CA SER A 48 -2.26 26.36 10.13
C SER A 48 -1.71 26.24 11.56
N ILE A 49 -0.38 26.29 11.75
CA ILE A 49 0.24 26.31 13.09
C ILE A 49 0.08 27.67 13.77
N ILE A 50 0.23 28.77 13.02
CA ILE A 50 -0.04 30.14 13.52
C ILE A 50 -1.51 30.29 13.94
N ASP A 51 -2.45 29.76 13.15
CA ASP A 51 -3.89 29.81 13.43
C ASP A 51 -4.24 28.96 14.67
N GLN A 52 -3.62 27.78 14.83
CA GLN A 52 -3.75 26.96 16.04
C GLN A 52 -3.19 27.66 17.28
N ILE A 53 -2.05 28.35 17.17
CA ILE A 53 -1.47 29.15 18.27
C ILE A 53 -2.39 30.32 18.61
N THR A 54 -2.90 31.03 17.61
CA THR A 54 -3.87 32.14 17.78
C THR A 54 -5.12 31.65 18.50
N ALA A 55 -5.73 30.55 18.05
CA ALA A 55 -6.90 29.96 18.69
C ALA A 55 -6.62 29.44 20.13
N ALA A 56 -5.41 28.98 20.43
CA ALA A 56 -5.00 28.64 21.80
C ALA A 56 -4.96 29.90 22.70
N TYR A 57 -4.37 30.99 22.21
CA TYR A 57 -4.36 32.29 22.91
C TYR A 57 -5.76 32.87 23.09
N GLU A 58 -6.62 32.84 22.05
CA GLU A 58 -8.00 33.34 22.10
C GLU A 58 -8.90 32.52 23.03
N SER A 59 -8.65 31.20 23.15
CA SER A 59 -9.33 30.32 24.12
C SER A 59 -8.75 30.37 25.53
N GLY A 60 -7.73 31.21 25.79
CA GLY A 60 -7.12 31.38 27.10
C GLY A 60 -6.26 30.21 27.59
N ASN A 61 -5.90 29.28 26.71
CA ASN A 61 -5.05 28.13 27.05
C ASN A 61 -3.57 28.47 26.79
N PRO A 62 -2.64 28.09 27.70
CA PRO A 62 -1.21 28.25 27.43
C PRO A 62 -0.77 27.35 26.26
N PRO A 63 0.06 27.85 25.32
CA PRO A 63 0.54 27.04 24.21
C PRO A 63 1.44 25.87 24.69
N PRO A 64 1.48 24.75 23.95
CA PRO A 64 2.20 23.55 24.38
C PRO A 64 3.73 23.76 24.40
N PRO A 65 4.45 23.30 25.43
CA PRO A 65 5.90 23.49 25.55
C PRO A 65 6.68 22.46 24.71
N GLY A 66 6.97 22.76 23.45
CA GLY A 66 7.87 21.91 22.63
C GLY A 66 8.08 22.35 21.17
N GLY A 67 9.22 23.00 20.90
CA GLY A 67 9.70 23.38 19.55
C GLY A 67 10.28 24.80 19.53
N PHE A 68 11.40 25.11 18.86
CA PHE A 68 12.28 24.33 17.97
C PHE A 68 13.77 24.68 18.22
N GLY A 69 14.70 23.88 17.68
CA GLY A 69 16.13 24.23 17.67
C GLY A 69 16.91 23.57 16.53
N TYR A 70 17.25 24.35 15.50
CA TYR A 70 18.20 23.99 14.43
C TYR A 70 18.93 25.27 13.98
N GLY A 71 20.12 25.53 14.53
CA GLY A 71 20.93 26.73 14.22
C GLY A 71 21.96 27.03 15.33
N PRO A 72 23.19 27.48 15.01
CA PRO A 72 24.28 27.52 16.00
C PRO A 72 24.44 28.83 16.78
N GLN A 73 24.75 28.69 18.08
CA GLN A 73 25.49 29.60 18.99
C GLN A 73 25.16 31.13 18.93
N HIS A 74 24.70 31.78 20.00
CA HIS A 74 25.52 32.12 21.18
C HIS A 74 24.73 32.82 22.31
N LEU A 75 25.26 32.72 23.54
CA LEU A 75 25.22 33.70 24.65
C LEU A 75 23.87 34.19 25.22
N ALA A 76 23.52 33.67 26.40
CA ALA A 76 22.78 34.37 27.45
C ALA A 76 23.40 34.03 28.83
N PRO A 77 23.32 34.90 29.86
CA PRO A 77 24.17 34.80 31.06
C PRO A 77 23.63 33.87 32.16
N GLY A 78 24.54 33.32 32.97
CA GLY A 78 24.22 32.54 34.17
C GLY A 78 23.94 33.39 35.43
N PRO A 79 23.35 32.78 36.48
CA PRO A 79 23.00 33.48 37.72
C PRO A 79 24.23 33.79 38.59
N PRO A 80 24.13 34.79 39.51
CA PRO A 80 25.27 35.27 40.29
C PRO A 80 25.63 34.34 41.45
N PHE A 81 26.93 34.27 41.76
CA PHE A 81 27.46 33.70 43.00
C PHE A 81 28.53 34.62 43.59
N GLY A 82 28.49 34.85 44.90
CA GLY A 82 29.59 35.45 45.64
C GLY A 82 30.69 34.41 45.91
N GLY A 83 31.95 34.80 45.78
CA GLY A 83 33.11 34.01 46.23
C GLY A 83 33.39 34.19 47.74
N PRO A 84 34.66 34.10 48.21
CA PRO A 84 35.92 33.86 47.51
C PRO A 84 36.76 32.72 48.20
N PRO A 85 38.11 32.67 48.17
CA PRO A 85 38.95 32.32 47.01
C PRO A 85 40.05 31.26 47.28
N MET A 86 40.80 30.89 46.22
CA MET A 86 42.19 30.37 46.20
C MET A 86 42.51 28.96 46.76
N GLY A 87 43.20 28.16 45.94
CA GLY A 87 43.91 26.92 46.33
C GLY A 87 44.62 26.26 45.14
N TYR A 88 45.93 26.04 45.24
CA TYR A 88 46.76 25.36 44.21
C TYR A 88 46.82 23.84 44.45
N GLY A 89 47.00 23.02 43.40
CA GLY A 89 47.59 21.68 43.56
C GLY A 89 47.20 20.59 42.54
N ALA A 90 48.20 19.91 41.98
CA ALA A 90 48.20 18.60 41.29
C ALA A 90 49.67 18.09 41.28
N PRO A 91 50.02 16.83 40.90
CA PRO A 91 49.22 15.66 40.48
C PRO A 91 49.32 14.56 41.61
N PRO A 92 49.56 13.22 41.46
CA PRO A 92 49.72 12.31 40.31
C PRO A 92 48.93 10.96 40.41
N PHE A 93 49.42 9.94 39.70
CA PHE A 93 48.89 8.57 39.49
C PHE A 93 49.19 7.54 40.60
N GLY A 94 48.34 6.50 40.69
CA GLY A 94 48.80 5.10 40.56
C GLY A 94 48.69 4.16 41.78
N GLY A 95 47.84 3.13 41.70
CA GLY A 95 47.83 1.99 42.65
C GLY A 95 46.64 1.01 42.49
N PRO A 96 46.86 -0.33 42.49
CA PRO A 96 45.81 -1.37 42.48
C PRO A 96 45.32 -1.77 43.90
N PRO A 97 44.28 -2.64 44.07
CA PRO A 97 43.28 -2.49 45.14
C PRO A 97 43.37 -3.43 46.36
N PRO A 98 42.64 -3.12 47.46
CA PRO A 98 42.30 -4.03 48.56
C PRO A 98 40.94 -4.75 48.39
N PRO A 99 40.62 -5.82 49.17
CA PRO A 99 39.51 -6.74 48.88
C PRO A 99 38.26 -6.65 49.81
N PHE A 100 37.16 -7.23 49.32
CA PHE A 100 36.01 -7.87 50.03
C PHE A 100 35.53 -7.36 51.42
N ALA A 101 34.41 -6.63 51.40
CA ALA A 101 33.28 -6.72 52.35
C ALA A 101 32.05 -6.03 51.71
N GLY A 102 30.79 -6.34 51.98
CA GLY A 102 30.15 -7.45 52.71
C GLY A 102 28.63 -7.21 52.71
N ARG A 103 27.79 -8.20 52.35
CA ARG A 103 26.31 -8.01 52.31
C ARG A 103 25.68 -8.19 53.70
N PRO A 104 24.63 -7.41 54.06
CA PRO A 104 23.92 -7.58 55.33
C PRO A 104 23.04 -8.85 55.36
N PRO A 105 22.75 -9.41 56.56
CA PRO A 105 22.11 -10.72 56.72
C PRO A 105 20.57 -10.70 56.70
N MET A 106 19.98 -11.89 56.53
CA MET A 106 18.55 -12.20 56.71
C MET A 106 18.38 -13.19 57.90
N PRO A 107 17.20 -13.24 58.55
CA PRO A 107 17.00 -13.99 59.80
C PRO A 107 16.88 -15.53 59.60
N PRO A 108 17.18 -16.35 60.63
CA PRO A 108 17.28 -17.81 60.53
C PRO A 108 16.01 -18.59 60.92
N GLY A 109 15.82 -19.81 60.40
CA GLY A 109 14.78 -20.71 60.93
C GLY A 109 14.35 -21.96 60.13
N ALA A 110 15.26 -22.85 59.69
CA ALA A 110 14.91 -24.23 59.30
C ALA A 110 16.15 -25.18 59.30
N PRO A 111 16.01 -26.50 59.56
CA PRO A 111 17.11 -27.48 59.47
C PRO A 111 17.41 -27.97 58.04
N PRO A 112 18.57 -28.60 57.78
CA PRO A 112 19.05 -28.91 56.42
C PRO A 112 18.63 -30.29 55.89
N PHE A 113 18.58 -30.42 54.56
CA PHE A 113 18.59 -31.68 53.82
C PHE A 113 19.95 -31.91 53.13
N PRO A 114 20.48 -33.16 53.07
CA PRO A 114 21.71 -33.50 52.35
C PRO A 114 21.49 -33.70 50.84
N PRO A 115 22.54 -33.66 50.01
CA PRO A 115 22.44 -33.71 48.54
C PRO A 115 22.45 -35.12 47.93
N ASN A 116 22.05 -35.19 46.66
CA ASN A 116 22.20 -36.28 45.69
C ASN A 116 21.48 -37.62 45.97
N GLY A 117 20.41 -37.87 45.19
CA GLY A 117 19.83 -39.19 44.94
C GLY A 117 19.07 -39.20 43.60
N PRO A 118 19.11 -40.28 42.80
CA PRO A 118 18.46 -40.35 41.49
C PRO A 118 16.93 -40.54 41.60
N VAL A 119 16.18 -40.00 40.63
CA VAL A 119 14.72 -40.03 40.62
C VAL A 119 14.19 -41.28 39.87
N PRO A 120 13.37 -42.15 40.49
CA PRO A 120 12.72 -43.26 39.81
C PRO A 120 11.40 -42.85 39.13
N PRO A 121 10.94 -43.57 38.08
CA PRO A 121 9.69 -43.25 37.37
C PRO A 121 8.43 -43.72 38.13
N PRO A 122 7.31 -42.96 38.15
CA PRO A 122 6.07 -43.38 38.80
C PRO A 122 5.16 -44.22 37.86
N GLY A 123 4.62 -45.34 38.35
CA GLY A 123 3.58 -46.10 37.66
C GLY A 123 3.00 -47.26 38.49
N MET A 124 1.67 -47.30 38.61
CA MET A 124 0.85 -48.24 39.44
C MET A 124 1.09 -48.12 40.96
N GLY A 125 0.10 -48.18 41.86
CA GLY A 125 -1.36 -48.35 41.82
C GLY A 125 -1.82 -48.88 43.21
N PRO A 126 -3.04 -49.45 43.41
CA PRO A 126 -4.42 -49.06 43.04
C PRO A 126 -5.22 -48.80 44.37
N PRO A 127 -6.54 -49.11 44.57
CA PRO A 127 -7.69 -49.35 43.67
C PRO A 127 -8.97 -48.53 43.99
N GLY A 128 -9.97 -48.53 43.09
CA GLY A 128 -11.35 -48.11 43.46
C GLY A 128 -12.35 -47.89 42.31
N MET A 129 -13.14 -48.92 41.98
CA MET A 129 -14.32 -48.89 41.07
C MET A 129 -14.05 -48.60 39.58
N GLY A 130 -15.00 -48.99 38.71
CA GLY A 130 -14.78 -49.12 37.26
C GLY A 130 -16.01 -48.82 36.38
N PRO A 131 -16.24 -49.54 35.27
CA PRO A 131 -16.05 -48.91 33.96
C PRO A 131 -17.23 -48.99 32.99
N GLY A 132 -17.19 -48.14 31.96
CA GLY A 132 -17.99 -48.24 30.73
C GLY A 132 -17.25 -47.58 29.56
N GLY A 133 -17.33 -48.16 28.35
CA GLY A 133 -16.64 -47.65 27.17
C GLY A 133 -17.17 -48.25 25.86
N PHE A 134 -16.87 -47.60 24.74
CA PHE A 134 -17.25 -48.02 23.38
C PHE A 134 -16.06 -47.86 22.40
N PRO A 135 -15.98 -48.64 21.30
CA PRO A 135 -14.81 -48.75 20.43
C PRO A 135 -14.85 -47.88 19.15
N PRO A 136 -13.70 -47.67 18.46
CA PRO A 136 -13.59 -47.04 17.13
C PRO A 136 -13.76 -48.05 15.98
N PRO A 137 -13.91 -47.59 14.72
CA PRO A 137 -12.99 -48.03 13.65
C PRO A 137 -12.77 -47.01 12.50
N GLY A 138 -12.09 -47.44 11.42
CA GLY A 138 -12.04 -46.72 10.12
C GLY A 138 -11.69 -47.63 8.92
N MET A 139 -11.84 -47.08 7.71
CA MET A 139 -11.58 -47.63 6.35
C MET A 139 -12.66 -48.51 5.64
N PRO A 140 -12.69 -48.56 4.27
CA PRO A 140 -13.92 -48.77 3.44
C PRO A 140 -13.71 -49.88 2.33
N PRO A 141 -14.35 -49.94 1.11
CA PRO A 141 -15.54 -49.27 0.49
C PRO A 141 -16.52 -50.26 -0.29
N PHE A 142 -17.25 -49.76 -1.31
CA PHE A 142 -18.11 -50.43 -2.35
C PHE A 142 -19.59 -50.75 -2.01
N PRO A 143 -20.50 -51.02 -3.00
CA PRO A 143 -20.79 -50.33 -4.28
C PRO A 143 -22.32 -50.03 -4.49
N PRO A 144 -22.78 -49.36 -5.58
CA PRO A 144 -24.20 -49.03 -5.80
C PRO A 144 -25.03 -50.14 -6.50
N ASN A 145 -26.37 -50.08 -6.37
CA ASN A 145 -27.33 -51.01 -7.00
C ASN A 145 -28.30 -50.29 -7.97
N PRO A 146 -28.39 -50.70 -9.25
CA PRO A 146 -29.33 -50.11 -10.23
C PRO A 146 -30.60 -50.96 -10.46
N ASN A 147 -31.79 -50.36 -10.37
CA ASN A 147 -33.02 -50.72 -11.13
C ASN A 147 -34.22 -49.84 -10.71
N GLY A 148 -34.96 -49.27 -11.66
CA GLY A 148 -36.19 -48.49 -11.41
C GLY A 148 -36.44 -47.34 -12.41
N PRO A 149 -37.44 -47.42 -13.31
CA PRO A 149 -37.59 -46.49 -14.44
C PRO A 149 -38.84 -45.55 -14.27
N PRO A 150 -39.43 -44.88 -15.30
CA PRO A 150 -39.42 -43.41 -15.33
C PRO A 150 -40.82 -42.74 -15.28
N GLY A 151 -40.88 -41.44 -14.98
CA GLY A 151 -42.12 -40.64 -15.00
C GLY A 151 -41.90 -39.15 -15.19
N GLY A 152 -42.83 -38.48 -15.88
CA GLY A 152 -42.82 -37.03 -16.17
C GLY A 152 -43.54 -36.16 -15.11
N PRO A 153 -43.57 -34.83 -15.31
CA PRO A 153 -44.04 -33.86 -14.30
C PRO A 153 -45.58 -33.72 -14.25
N PRO A 154 -46.13 -33.22 -13.13
CA PRO A 154 -46.74 -31.87 -13.19
C PRO A 154 -46.73 -31.04 -11.88
N GLY A 155 -47.07 -29.75 -11.99
CA GLY A 155 -47.89 -29.05 -10.97
C GLY A 155 -47.18 -28.09 -10.01
N GLY A 156 -47.14 -26.79 -10.34
CA GLY A 156 -46.53 -25.75 -9.53
C GLY A 156 -47.37 -25.15 -8.38
N ASN A 157 -46.81 -24.11 -7.76
CA ASN A 157 -47.53 -22.85 -7.45
C ASN A 157 -46.58 -21.75 -6.95
N MET A 158 -46.85 -20.49 -7.33
CA MET A 158 -46.28 -19.27 -6.73
C MET A 158 -47.40 -18.23 -6.51
N PRO A 159 -47.33 -17.38 -5.47
CA PRO A 159 -48.26 -16.25 -5.28
C PRO A 159 -47.85 -14.99 -6.09
N PRO A 160 -48.78 -14.05 -6.36
CA PRO A 160 -48.59 -12.97 -7.33
C PRO A 160 -48.23 -11.58 -6.75
N PHE A 161 -47.81 -10.66 -7.63
CA PHE A 161 -47.62 -9.22 -7.35
C PHE A 161 -48.91 -8.39 -7.53
N PRO A 162 -49.04 -7.22 -6.87
CA PRO A 162 -50.20 -6.33 -6.99
C PRO A 162 -50.14 -5.38 -8.23
N PRO A 163 -51.30 -4.83 -8.67
CA PRO A 163 -51.42 -4.00 -9.89
C PRO A 163 -51.31 -2.48 -9.66
N GLY A 164 -51.14 -1.72 -10.74
CA GLY A 164 -51.19 -0.25 -10.76
C GLY A 164 -52.48 0.35 -11.37
N PRO A 165 -52.72 1.68 -11.26
CA PRO A 165 -53.94 2.35 -11.73
C PRO A 165 -53.84 2.88 -13.18
N PRO A 166 -54.96 3.30 -13.82
CA PRO A 166 -55.03 3.34 -15.29
C PRO A 166 -55.37 4.72 -15.93
N GLY A 167 -55.07 4.82 -17.24
CA GLY A 167 -56.01 5.39 -18.22
C GLY A 167 -55.86 6.87 -18.63
N GLY A 168 -55.44 7.09 -19.88
CA GLY A 168 -55.55 8.38 -20.59
C GLY A 168 -55.33 8.17 -22.10
N MET A 169 -56.21 8.71 -22.94
CA MET A 169 -56.26 8.39 -24.39
C MET A 169 -55.83 9.55 -25.31
N SER A 170 -55.47 9.18 -26.54
CA SER A 170 -55.51 9.98 -27.78
C SER A 170 -54.28 10.85 -28.11
N GLY A 171 -54.00 10.99 -29.42
CA GLY A 171 -52.93 11.85 -29.96
C GLY A 171 -52.06 11.23 -31.05
N ASN A 172 -52.63 10.87 -32.21
CA ASN A 172 -51.86 10.40 -33.38
C ASN A 172 -51.64 11.55 -34.40
N ASN A 173 -50.39 11.77 -34.86
CA ASN A 173 -50.04 12.21 -36.24
C ASN A 173 -48.53 12.49 -36.42
N GLY A 174 -48.06 12.37 -37.67
CA GLY A 174 -46.70 12.72 -38.12
C GLY A 174 -46.58 14.07 -38.87
N PRO A 175 -45.38 14.42 -39.38
CA PRO A 175 -45.02 15.76 -39.90
C PRO A 175 -45.33 15.94 -41.41
N PRO A 176 -45.26 17.19 -41.95
CA PRO A 176 -44.07 17.56 -42.76
C PRO A 176 -43.71 19.07 -42.83
N GLY A 177 -42.52 19.41 -43.37
CA GLY A 177 -42.30 20.65 -44.17
C GLY A 177 -41.24 21.69 -43.70
N GLY A 178 -40.33 22.06 -44.62
CA GLY A 178 -39.57 23.33 -44.67
C GLY A 178 -39.78 23.98 -46.07
N PRO A 179 -38.83 24.69 -46.73
CA PRO A 179 -37.54 25.33 -46.36
C PRO A 179 -37.52 26.82 -46.90
N PRO A 180 -36.57 27.39 -47.70
CA PRO A 180 -35.09 27.34 -47.81
C PRO A 180 -34.34 28.72 -47.91
N ASN A 181 -33.00 28.65 -48.05
CA ASN A 181 -31.96 29.62 -48.53
C ASN A 181 -30.90 29.93 -47.44
N GLY A 182 -29.59 30.11 -47.71
CA GLY A 182 -28.77 30.29 -48.93
C GLY A 182 -27.72 31.40 -48.62
N TYR A 183 -26.44 31.41 -49.02
CA TYR A 183 -25.65 30.69 -50.05
C TYR A 183 -24.15 30.61 -49.62
N ASN A 184 -23.27 29.98 -50.41
CA ASN A 184 -21.80 29.93 -50.23
C ASN A 184 -21.09 30.11 -51.59
N PRO A 185 -19.91 30.75 -51.69
CA PRO A 185 -18.77 29.99 -52.27
C PRO A 185 -17.36 30.33 -51.72
N SER A 186 -16.43 29.43 -52.03
CA SER A 186 -15.00 29.39 -51.70
C SER A 186 -14.08 30.28 -52.56
N GLN A 187 -12.87 30.61 -52.05
CA GLN A 187 -11.56 30.37 -52.72
C GLN A 187 -10.33 30.85 -51.89
N GLY A 188 -9.11 30.56 -52.38
CA GLY A 188 -7.77 30.98 -51.91
C GLY A 188 -6.69 30.37 -52.86
N PRO A 189 -5.36 30.49 -52.63
CA PRO A 189 -4.55 31.17 -51.60
C PRO A 189 -3.68 32.29 -52.27
N PRO A 190 -2.33 32.51 -52.14
CA PRO A 190 -1.33 32.15 -51.12
C PRO A 190 -0.55 33.30 -50.37
N PRO A 191 0.69 33.80 -50.70
CA PRO A 191 1.72 34.00 -49.64
C PRO A 191 2.35 35.45 -49.57
N PRO A 192 3.63 35.73 -49.19
CA PRO A 192 3.89 36.47 -47.94
C PRO A 192 4.83 37.71 -48.00
N ASN A 193 4.75 38.59 -46.99
CA ASN A 193 5.77 39.56 -46.54
C ASN A 193 5.34 40.11 -45.15
N SER A 194 6.15 40.25 -44.08
CA SER A 194 7.44 40.92 -43.82
C SER A 194 7.30 42.33 -43.22
N GLN A 195 8.29 42.75 -42.40
CA GLN A 195 8.47 44.08 -41.78
C GLN A 195 7.72 44.45 -40.47
N ASN A 196 8.27 43.98 -39.35
CA ASN A 196 8.76 44.78 -38.21
C ASN A 196 8.25 46.24 -38.01
N SER A 197 7.38 46.45 -37.00
CA SER A 197 7.20 47.71 -36.24
C SER A 197 6.30 47.44 -35.00
N GLY A 198 6.28 48.24 -33.92
CA GLY A 198 7.09 49.44 -33.65
C GLY A 198 6.67 50.25 -32.40
N GLY A 199 6.56 49.62 -31.22
CA GLY A 199 6.35 50.32 -29.93
C GLY A 199 4.90 50.71 -29.59
N GLY A 200 4.69 51.26 -28.38
CA GLY A 200 3.39 51.80 -27.91
C GLY A 200 2.85 51.16 -26.63
N ALA A 201 3.28 51.67 -25.46
CA ALA A 201 2.70 51.31 -24.16
C ALA A 201 2.18 52.57 -23.45
N GLY A 202 1.01 52.48 -22.81
CA GLY A 202 0.39 53.56 -22.03
C GLY A 202 -1.08 53.26 -21.72
N GLY A 203 -1.59 53.54 -20.52
CA GLY A 203 -0.93 54.12 -19.34
C GLY A 203 -1.76 53.96 -18.05
N ILE A 204 -1.19 54.40 -16.93
CA ILE A 204 -1.79 54.34 -15.58
C ILE A 204 -2.12 55.76 -15.10
N HIS A 205 -3.15 55.89 -14.27
CA HIS A 205 -3.67 57.16 -13.76
C HIS A 205 -2.62 58.00 -13.00
N PRO A 206 -2.54 59.33 -13.20
CA PRO A 206 -1.67 60.20 -12.42
C PRO A 206 -2.31 60.55 -11.07
N ASP A 207 -1.55 60.44 -9.96
CA ASP A 207 -1.52 61.46 -8.88
C ASP A 207 -0.43 61.19 -7.81
N ARG A 208 0.81 60.89 -8.23
CA ARG A 208 1.92 60.60 -7.30
C ARG A 208 3.19 61.41 -7.55
N ALA A 209 3.04 62.61 -8.10
CA ALA A 209 4.12 63.44 -8.62
C ALA A 209 4.36 64.74 -7.82
N ARG A 210 4.36 64.69 -6.48
CA ARG A 210 4.71 65.88 -5.67
C ARG A 210 5.34 65.61 -4.30
N MET A 211 6.58 65.09 -4.29
CA MET A 211 7.60 65.40 -3.27
C MET A 211 8.98 64.84 -3.70
N MET A 212 9.79 65.69 -4.34
CA MET A 212 11.21 65.45 -4.61
C MET A 212 12.02 66.33 -3.64
N GLY A 213 12.98 65.74 -2.91
CA GLY A 213 13.86 66.51 -2.02
C GLY A 213 14.61 65.68 -0.98
N GLY A 214 15.83 65.24 -1.32
CA GLY A 214 16.72 64.54 -0.39
C GLY A 214 17.91 63.90 -1.10
N ARG A 215 19.10 64.47 -0.95
CA ARG A 215 20.36 63.88 -1.45
C ARG A 215 21.05 63.11 -0.32
N THR A 216 21.58 61.92 -0.61
CA THR A 216 23.03 61.58 -0.53
C THR A 216 23.30 60.18 -1.06
N SER A 217 24.56 59.89 -1.39
CA SER A 217 25.02 58.64 -2.02
C SER A 217 25.66 57.69 -1.01
N VAL A 218 25.25 56.42 -1.02
CA VAL A 218 25.89 55.29 -0.32
C VAL A 218 26.05 54.15 -1.33
N PRO A 219 27.21 53.46 -1.40
CA PRO A 219 27.40 52.35 -2.34
C PRO A 219 26.56 51.12 -1.94
N PRO A 220 26.14 50.28 -2.90
CA PRO A 220 25.43 49.04 -2.59
C PRO A 220 26.33 48.04 -1.86
N PRO A 221 25.79 47.22 -0.95
CA PRO A 221 26.57 46.16 -0.30
C PRO A 221 26.97 45.08 -1.31
N ILE A 222 28.17 44.54 -1.14
CA ILE A 222 28.64 43.37 -1.92
C ILE A 222 27.82 42.16 -1.45
N PHE A 223 26.87 41.71 -2.26
CA PHE A 223 26.16 40.46 -2.02
C PHE A 223 27.14 39.29 -2.14
N ALA A 224 27.34 38.58 -1.02
CA ALA A 224 28.07 37.33 -1.01
C ALA A 224 27.40 36.32 -1.95
N THR A 225 28.21 35.59 -2.73
CA THR A 225 27.71 34.56 -3.64
C THR A 225 26.96 33.48 -2.85
N PRO A 226 25.77 33.03 -3.30
CA PRO A 226 25.04 31.99 -2.61
C PRO A 226 25.85 30.69 -2.68
N VAL A 227 26.24 30.16 -1.52
CA VAL A 227 26.90 28.86 -1.43
C VAL A 227 25.87 27.80 -1.79
N THR A 228 25.96 27.28 -3.02
CA THR A 228 25.07 26.23 -3.53
C THR A 228 25.39 24.89 -2.85
N THR A 229 24.92 24.72 -1.61
CA THR A 229 24.88 23.42 -0.93
C THR A 229 23.94 22.49 -1.68
N ARG A 230 24.50 21.79 -2.68
CA ARG A 230 23.89 20.59 -3.25
C ARG A 230 23.59 19.65 -2.09
N ARG A 231 22.31 19.53 -1.72
CA ARG A 231 21.84 18.54 -0.76
C ARG A 231 22.08 17.18 -1.39
N ALA A 232 23.20 16.54 -1.05
CA ALA A 232 23.58 15.28 -1.63
C ALA A 232 22.52 14.24 -1.28
N THR A 233 21.82 13.74 -2.28
CA THR A 233 21.13 12.45 -2.19
C THR A 233 22.20 11.43 -1.83
N MET A 234 22.17 10.89 -0.61
CA MET A 234 23.02 9.77 -0.25
C MET A 234 22.65 8.60 -1.15
N ALA A 235 23.45 8.36 -2.17
CA ALA A 235 23.34 7.16 -2.99
C ALA A 235 23.77 5.99 -2.11
N PHE A 236 22.81 5.19 -1.67
CA PHE A 236 23.10 4.02 -0.85
C PHE A 236 23.80 2.96 -1.70
N THR A 237 24.87 2.37 -1.18
CA THR A 237 25.32 1.06 -1.67
C THR A 237 24.35 0.02 -1.13
N THR A 238 23.31 -0.32 -1.90
CA THR A 238 22.27 -1.26 -1.49
C THR A 238 22.85 -2.66 -1.27
N GLN A 239 22.73 -3.18 -0.05
CA GLN A 239 23.18 -4.52 0.32
C GLN A 239 21.99 -5.46 0.41
N VAL A 240 22.09 -6.62 -0.23
CA VAL A 240 21.14 -7.73 -0.06
C VAL A 240 21.71 -8.68 0.99
N LEU A 241 21.06 -8.78 2.14
CA LEU A 241 21.47 -9.63 3.26
C LEU A 241 20.56 -10.87 3.30
N ARG A 242 21.13 -12.07 3.25
CA ARG A 242 20.35 -13.31 3.26
C ARG A 242 19.85 -13.62 4.67
N CYS A 243 18.62 -14.11 4.73
CA CYS A 243 17.95 -14.56 5.93
C CYS A 243 17.28 -15.91 5.66
N SER A 244 17.52 -16.93 6.47
CA SER A 244 16.80 -18.20 6.41
C SER A 244 15.52 -18.08 7.27
N PRO A 245 14.30 -18.14 6.69
CA PRO A 245 13.06 -18.06 7.47
C PRO A 245 12.95 -19.21 8.48
N ASP A 246 13.37 -20.42 8.09
CA ASP A 246 13.33 -21.63 8.91
C ASP A 246 14.28 -21.58 10.12
N SER A 247 15.25 -20.67 10.10
CA SER A 247 16.15 -20.43 11.24
C SER A 247 15.53 -19.54 12.33
N VAL A 248 14.29 -19.07 12.15
CA VAL A 248 13.60 -18.15 13.06
C VAL A 248 12.34 -18.81 13.61
N SER A 249 12.33 -19.01 14.92
CA SER A 249 11.20 -19.53 15.71
C SER A 249 10.73 -18.47 16.72
N PHE A 250 9.60 -18.70 17.39
CA PHE A 250 9.07 -17.77 18.41
C PHE A 250 8.65 -18.49 19.68
N ASP A 251 9.15 -18.02 20.83
CA ASP A 251 8.55 -18.29 22.14
C ASP A 251 7.48 -17.22 22.41
N VAL A 252 6.23 -17.58 22.11
CA VAL A 252 5.04 -16.70 22.04
C VAL A 252 5.24 -15.54 21.03
N ASP A 253 5.90 -14.48 21.47
CA ASP A 253 6.19 -13.24 20.74
C ASP A 253 7.69 -12.93 20.61
N LYS A 254 8.57 -13.66 21.31
CA LYS A 254 10.02 -13.42 21.29
C LYS A 254 10.69 -14.28 20.22
N PRO A 255 11.42 -13.69 19.24
CA PRO A 255 12.13 -14.46 18.23
C PRO A 255 13.34 -15.18 18.83
N ALA A 256 13.48 -16.47 18.51
CA ALA A 256 14.68 -17.26 18.75
C ALA A 256 15.29 -17.65 17.39
N ILE A 257 16.55 -17.28 17.16
CA ILE A 257 17.22 -17.37 15.87
C ILE A 257 18.41 -18.35 15.99
N SER A 258 18.45 -19.36 15.11
CA SER A 258 19.50 -20.38 15.10
C SER A 258 20.62 -20.11 14.09
N SER A 259 20.37 -19.27 13.08
CA SER A 259 21.38 -18.87 12.08
C SER A 259 22.05 -17.55 12.47
N ALA A 260 23.37 -17.59 12.70
CA ALA A 260 24.17 -16.41 12.97
C ALA A 260 24.15 -15.38 11.81
N GLU A 261 24.07 -15.84 10.55
CA GLU A 261 23.92 -14.96 9.37
C GLU A 261 22.58 -14.21 9.43
N THR A 262 21.49 -14.93 9.72
CA THR A 262 20.14 -14.34 9.83
C THR A 262 20.05 -13.39 11.04
N GLN A 263 20.70 -13.74 12.15
CA GLN A 263 20.75 -12.90 13.36
C GLN A 263 21.50 -11.59 13.10
N GLU A 264 22.67 -11.61 12.47
CA GLU A 264 23.42 -10.39 12.15
C GLU A 264 22.73 -9.56 11.06
N ALA A 265 22.09 -10.20 10.06
CA ALA A 265 21.28 -9.49 9.07
C ALA A 265 20.10 -8.74 9.71
N LEU A 266 19.37 -9.39 10.63
CA LEU A 266 18.27 -8.78 11.39
C LEU A 266 18.75 -7.68 12.34
N LYS A 267 19.88 -7.88 13.03
CA LYS A 267 20.51 -6.87 13.90
C LYS A 267 20.88 -5.62 13.11
N ARG A 268 21.59 -5.77 11.98
CA ARG A 268 21.99 -4.65 11.10
C ARG A 268 20.79 -3.91 10.50
N ALA A 269 19.72 -4.64 10.18
CA ALA A 269 18.46 -4.03 9.76
C ALA A 269 17.77 -3.24 10.90
N SER A 270 17.77 -3.75 12.13
CA SER A 270 17.27 -3.03 13.31
C SER A 270 18.09 -1.76 13.60
N GLU A 271 19.42 -1.85 13.57
CA GLU A 271 20.34 -0.70 13.68
C GLU A 271 20.05 0.36 12.60
N GLN A 272 19.76 -0.07 11.36
CA GLN A 272 19.42 0.84 10.27
C GLN A 272 18.02 1.50 10.44
N LEU A 273 17.04 0.79 10.99
CA LEU A 273 15.73 1.37 11.35
C LEU A 273 15.87 2.40 12.48
N HIS A 274 16.65 2.10 13.52
CA HIS A 274 16.94 3.01 14.64
C HIS A 274 17.79 4.22 14.22
N ALA A 275 18.62 4.10 13.18
CA ALA A 275 19.24 5.24 12.50
C ALA A 275 18.24 6.06 11.64
N GLN A 276 16.92 5.88 11.83
CA GLN A 276 15.81 6.46 11.07
C GLN A 276 15.92 6.26 9.55
N GLN A 277 16.55 5.18 9.07
CA GLN A 277 16.61 4.86 7.63
C GLN A 277 15.54 3.83 7.24
N THR A 278 15.34 3.66 5.93
CA THR A 278 14.45 2.62 5.41
C THR A 278 15.16 1.28 5.25
N VAL A 279 14.43 0.18 5.44
CA VAL A 279 14.87 -1.20 5.20
C VAL A 279 13.80 -1.91 4.37
N ALA A 280 14.19 -2.64 3.33
CA ALA A 280 13.25 -3.52 2.64
C ALA A 280 13.33 -4.94 3.23
N PHE A 281 12.17 -5.58 3.44
CA PHE A 281 12.09 -6.90 4.07
C PHE A 281 10.92 -7.74 3.50
N PRO A 282 11.03 -9.08 3.49
CA PRO A 282 9.96 -9.97 3.03
C PRO A 282 8.78 -9.97 4.00
N THR A 283 7.56 -10.08 3.49
CA THR A 283 6.41 -10.56 4.27
C THR A 283 5.72 -11.72 3.54
N GLU A 284 4.72 -12.35 4.13
CA GLU A 284 4.00 -13.46 3.48
C GLU A 284 3.23 -13.00 2.24
N THR A 285 2.89 -11.70 2.17
CA THR A 285 2.16 -11.07 1.07
C THR A 285 3.07 -10.54 -0.02
N VAL A 286 3.81 -9.48 0.28
CA VAL A 286 4.77 -8.78 -0.59
C VAL A 286 5.94 -8.27 0.25
N TYR A 287 7.06 -7.93 -0.37
CA TYR A 287 8.15 -7.22 0.30
C TYR A 287 7.71 -5.81 0.69
N GLY A 288 7.97 -5.42 1.95
CA GLY A 288 7.65 -4.11 2.51
C GLY A 288 8.89 -3.22 2.62
N LEU A 289 8.72 -1.90 2.43
CA LEU A 289 9.73 -0.88 2.70
C LEU A 289 9.43 -0.25 4.07
N GLY A 290 10.09 -0.78 5.11
CA GLY A 290 9.91 -0.37 6.48
C GLY A 290 10.66 0.90 6.85
N ALA A 291 10.04 1.70 7.72
CA ALA A 291 10.70 2.63 8.64
C ALA A 291 9.95 2.61 9.98
N LEU A 292 10.54 3.15 11.05
CA LEU A 292 9.88 3.24 12.36
C LEU A 292 8.60 4.07 12.25
N ALA A 293 7.46 3.53 12.71
CA ALA A 293 6.14 4.14 12.51
C ALA A 293 5.90 5.38 13.37
N LEU A 294 6.50 5.43 14.57
CA LEU A 294 6.28 6.53 15.53
C LEU A 294 7.25 7.70 15.32
N GLU A 295 8.23 7.54 14.41
CA GLU A 295 9.26 8.53 14.08
C GLU A 295 8.87 9.26 12.77
N PRO A 296 8.41 10.53 12.81
CA PRO A 296 7.89 11.20 11.63
C PRO A 296 8.90 11.34 10.48
N ASP A 297 10.17 11.60 10.81
CA ASP A 297 11.26 11.72 9.84
C ASP A 297 11.64 10.37 9.21
N ALA A 298 11.56 9.27 9.97
CA ALA A 298 11.75 7.93 9.43
C ALA A 298 10.61 7.56 8.47
N ALA A 299 9.36 7.83 8.86
CA ALA A 299 8.18 7.65 8.01
C ALA A 299 8.26 8.49 6.72
N ALA A 300 8.72 9.74 6.79
CA ALA A 300 8.91 10.61 5.63
C ALA A 300 9.89 10.04 4.58
N ARG A 301 10.86 9.20 4.98
CA ARG A 301 11.76 8.50 4.04
C ARG A 301 11.02 7.48 3.19
N ILE A 302 9.97 6.81 3.70
CA ILE A 302 9.16 5.87 2.92
C ILE A 302 8.54 6.57 1.71
N PHE A 303 7.98 7.76 1.90
CA PHE A 303 7.34 8.54 0.84
C PHE A 303 8.36 9.03 -0.20
N SER A 304 9.48 9.60 0.26
CA SER A 304 10.53 10.14 -0.62
C SER A 304 11.33 9.06 -1.36
N THR A 305 11.67 7.92 -0.73
CA THR A 305 12.30 6.77 -1.39
C THR A 305 11.41 6.19 -2.51
N LYS A 306 10.08 6.15 -2.31
CA LYS A 306 9.13 5.58 -3.28
C LYS A 306 8.62 6.55 -4.34
N GLY A 307 8.77 7.86 -4.15
CA GLY A 307 8.04 8.88 -4.92
C GLY A 307 6.52 8.77 -4.71
N ARG A 308 6.08 8.54 -3.46
CA ARG A 308 4.68 8.29 -3.08
C ARG A 308 4.02 9.58 -2.53
N PRO A 309 2.78 9.92 -2.94
CA PRO A 309 2.01 11.00 -2.34
C PRO A 309 1.78 10.83 -0.83
N PRO A 310 1.83 11.91 -0.02
CA PRO A 310 1.68 11.86 1.44
C PRO A 310 0.23 11.71 1.93
N ASP A 311 -0.78 11.90 1.05
CA ASP A 311 -2.21 11.73 1.35
C ASP A 311 -2.69 10.27 1.29
N ASN A 312 -1.75 9.32 1.21
CA ASN A 312 -2.01 7.89 1.06
C ASN A 312 -1.44 7.15 2.30
N PRO A 313 -2.29 6.61 3.21
CA PRO A 313 -1.85 6.11 4.52
C PRO A 313 -1.04 4.81 4.46
N LEU A 314 -0.20 4.60 5.48
CA LEU A 314 0.69 3.46 5.63
C LEU A 314 0.08 2.37 6.52
N ILE A 315 0.42 1.11 6.25
CA ILE A 315 0.09 0.00 7.16
C ILE A 315 1.22 -0.15 8.18
N VAL A 316 0.88 -0.06 9.46
CA VAL A 316 1.78 -0.31 10.58
C VAL A 316 1.87 -1.81 10.83
N HIS A 317 3.09 -2.31 11.01
CA HIS A 317 3.36 -3.72 11.30
C HIS A 317 3.86 -3.86 12.74
N VAL A 318 3.24 -4.79 13.47
CA VAL A 318 3.56 -5.11 14.88
C VAL A 318 4.04 -6.56 15.00
N SER A 319 4.86 -6.86 16.00
CA SER A 319 5.33 -8.23 16.28
C SER A 319 4.45 -8.99 17.26
N SER A 320 3.83 -8.29 18.20
CA SER A 320 3.07 -8.85 19.33
C SER A 320 1.76 -8.12 19.63
N LYS A 321 0.87 -8.74 20.41
CA LYS A 321 -0.35 -8.08 20.90
C LYS A 321 -0.03 -6.92 21.83
N ASP A 322 1.02 -7.02 22.64
CA ASP A 322 1.49 -5.91 23.49
C ASP A 322 1.98 -4.71 22.66
N MET A 323 2.61 -4.96 21.51
CA MET A 323 3.01 -3.89 20.58
C MET A 323 1.81 -3.23 19.89
N LEU A 324 0.73 -3.97 19.60
CA LEU A 324 -0.54 -3.36 19.20
C LEU A 324 -1.08 -2.46 20.32
N THR A 325 -1.20 -2.98 21.55
CA THR A 325 -1.74 -2.21 22.69
C THR A 325 -0.92 -0.94 22.99
N ARG A 326 0.40 -0.94 22.73
CA ARG A 326 1.26 0.25 22.84
C ARG A 326 0.92 1.38 21.85
N ILE A 327 0.25 1.10 20.71
CA ILE A 327 -0.08 2.11 19.68
C ILE A 327 -1.56 2.51 19.61
N LEU A 328 -2.44 1.90 20.43
CA LEU A 328 -3.87 2.20 20.44
C LEU A 328 -4.25 3.26 21.49
N PRO A 329 -5.35 4.01 21.29
CA PRO A 329 -5.85 4.97 22.27
C PRO A 329 -6.10 4.33 23.64
N LYS A 330 -5.72 5.03 24.71
CA LYS A 330 -5.86 4.52 26.08
C LYS A 330 -7.32 4.23 26.42
N GLY A 331 -7.59 2.99 26.85
CA GLY A 331 -8.95 2.54 27.20
C GLY A 331 -9.79 2.05 26.01
N TYR A 332 -9.25 2.04 24.78
CA TYR A 332 -9.89 1.35 23.66
C TYR A 332 -10.10 -0.13 24.01
N LYS A 333 -11.32 -0.62 23.77
CA LYS A 333 -11.68 -2.03 23.89
C LYS A 333 -11.92 -2.59 22.50
N MET A 334 -11.32 -3.75 22.24
CA MET A 334 -11.49 -4.46 20.98
C MET A 334 -12.91 -5.03 20.89
N SER A 335 -13.48 -5.10 19.68
CA SER A 335 -14.74 -5.82 19.47
C SER A 335 -14.48 -7.33 19.44
N ARG A 336 -15.43 -8.15 19.90
CA ARG A 336 -15.31 -9.62 19.81
C ARG A 336 -15.06 -10.09 18.38
N THR A 337 -15.61 -9.40 17.39
CA THR A 337 -15.33 -9.61 15.96
C THR A 337 -13.85 -9.45 15.63
N TYR A 338 -13.20 -8.37 16.10
CA TYR A 338 -11.76 -8.18 15.93
C TYR A 338 -10.92 -9.18 16.72
N GLU A 339 -11.36 -9.58 17.92
CA GLU A 339 -10.68 -10.61 18.72
C GLU A 339 -10.68 -11.97 18.00
N ALA A 340 -11.82 -12.39 17.43
CA ALA A 340 -11.93 -13.60 16.62
C ALA A 340 -11.08 -13.53 15.34
N LEU A 341 -11.12 -12.41 14.61
CA LEU A 341 -10.28 -12.20 13.42
C LEU A 341 -8.78 -12.24 13.73
N ILE A 342 -8.35 -11.63 14.84
CA ILE A 342 -6.95 -11.70 15.29
C ILE A 342 -6.59 -13.11 15.73
N HIS A 343 -7.48 -13.81 16.45
CA HIS A 343 -7.26 -15.21 16.84
C HIS A 343 -7.09 -16.15 15.63
N ARG A 344 -7.88 -15.94 14.56
CA ARG A 344 -7.87 -16.81 13.38
C ARG A 344 -6.79 -16.48 12.35
N PHE A 345 -6.43 -15.20 12.20
CA PHE A 345 -5.62 -14.71 11.06
C PHE A 345 -4.35 -13.93 11.44
N TRP A 346 -4.04 -13.69 12.73
CA TRP A 346 -2.78 -13.09 13.15
C TRP A 346 -1.90 -14.08 13.95
N PRO A 347 -0.59 -14.20 13.64
CA PRO A 347 0.13 -13.54 12.55
C PRO A 347 -0.36 -14.00 11.16
N GLY A 348 -0.48 -13.08 10.19
CA GLY A 348 -0.94 -13.41 8.84
C GLY A 348 -1.44 -12.24 7.98
N PRO A 349 -1.99 -12.54 6.78
CA PRO A 349 -2.25 -11.57 5.71
C PRO A 349 -3.53 -10.72 5.89
N LEU A 350 -3.96 -10.48 7.14
CA LEU A 350 -5.09 -9.61 7.47
C LEU A 350 -4.60 -8.27 8.05
N THR A 351 -5.19 -7.17 7.61
CA THR A 351 -5.01 -5.82 8.14
C THR A 351 -6.33 -5.30 8.67
N LEU A 352 -6.34 -4.79 9.90
CA LEU A 352 -7.52 -4.22 10.55
C LEU A 352 -7.32 -2.71 10.75
N LEU A 353 -8.40 -1.94 10.62
CA LEU A 353 -8.39 -0.51 10.99
C LEU A 353 -8.71 -0.36 12.47
N PHE A 354 -7.91 0.41 13.20
CA PHE A 354 -8.14 0.78 14.59
C PHE A 354 -8.27 2.30 14.71
N PRO A 355 -8.96 2.85 15.73
CA PRO A 355 -8.90 4.28 15.99
C PRO A 355 -7.45 4.69 16.34
N THR A 356 -7.04 5.88 15.93
CA THR A 356 -5.69 6.39 16.15
C THR A 356 -5.65 7.47 17.24
N ASP A 357 -4.52 7.57 17.94
CA ASP A 357 -4.21 8.71 18.82
C ASP A 357 -3.07 9.52 18.17
N PRO A 358 -3.29 10.77 17.70
CA PRO A 358 -2.24 11.58 17.07
C PRO A 358 -1.05 11.93 17.97
N SER A 359 -1.16 11.76 19.30
CA SER A 359 -0.04 11.90 20.24
C SER A 359 0.85 10.66 20.33
N ILE A 360 0.38 9.52 19.80
CA ILE A 360 1.11 8.24 19.77
C ILE A 360 1.53 7.89 18.34
N VAL A 361 0.61 7.99 17.38
CA VAL A 361 0.83 7.64 15.96
C VAL A 361 0.85 8.92 15.11
N PRO A 362 1.99 9.33 14.55
CA PRO A 362 2.11 10.55 13.74
C PRO A 362 1.15 10.57 12.54
N SER A 363 0.54 11.72 12.25
CA SER A 363 -0.48 11.84 11.19
C SER A 363 0.03 11.58 9.77
N ILE A 364 1.35 11.58 9.56
CA ILE A 364 2.00 11.13 8.31
C ILE A 364 1.83 9.62 8.05
N ILE A 365 1.53 8.83 9.08
CA ILE A 365 1.16 7.41 8.96
C ILE A 365 -0.29 7.28 8.47
N THR A 366 -1.20 8.04 9.09
CA THR A 366 -2.65 7.93 8.81
C THR A 366 -3.15 8.84 7.70
N ALA A 367 -2.29 9.65 7.08
CA ALA A 367 -2.70 10.74 6.18
C ALA A 367 -3.74 11.70 6.81
N ASN A 368 -3.62 11.93 8.13
CA ASN A 368 -4.56 12.65 8.99
C ASN A 368 -5.95 11.98 9.17
N GLN A 369 -6.12 10.72 8.76
CA GLN A 369 -7.34 9.96 9.05
C GLN A 369 -7.46 9.65 10.56
N PRO A 370 -8.68 9.50 11.11
CA PRO A 370 -8.92 9.14 12.51
C PRO A 370 -8.60 7.67 12.83
N THR A 371 -8.15 6.90 11.85
CA THR A 371 -7.85 5.47 11.97
C THR A 371 -6.45 5.14 11.47
N VAL A 372 -5.87 4.07 12.03
CA VAL A 372 -4.58 3.48 11.64
C VAL A 372 -4.80 2.03 11.21
N ALA A 373 -4.25 1.66 10.05
CA ALA A 373 -4.30 0.30 9.54
C ALA A 373 -3.12 -0.52 10.09
N VAL A 374 -3.39 -1.61 10.81
CA VAL A 374 -2.36 -2.42 11.49
C VAL A 374 -2.39 -3.88 11.02
N ARG A 375 -1.23 -4.54 10.95
CA ARG A 375 -1.06 -5.98 10.68
C ARG A 375 0.02 -6.59 11.58
N MET A 376 -0.16 -7.86 11.96
CA MET A 376 0.94 -8.70 12.46
C MET A 376 1.33 -9.69 11.34
N PRO A 377 2.48 -9.52 10.64
CA PRO A 377 2.85 -10.38 9.52
C PRO A 377 3.30 -11.77 10.01
N SER A 378 2.97 -12.83 9.27
CA SER A 378 3.36 -14.21 9.63
C SER A 378 4.78 -14.59 9.19
N HIS A 379 5.37 -13.86 8.26
CA HIS A 379 6.73 -14.16 7.78
C HIS A 379 7.76 -14.04 8.92
N PRO A 380 8.54 -15.10 9.25
CA PRO A 380 9.42 -15.11 10.42
C PRO A 380 10.40 -13.95 10.45
N ILE A 381 11.04 -13.66 9.31
CA ILE A 381 12.00 -12.54 9.17
C ILE A 381 11.34 -11.16 9.42
N ALA A 382 10.07 -10.97 9.04
CA ALA A 382 9.36 -9.71 9.30
C ALA A 382 9.06 -9.54 10.79
N ARG A 383 8.42 -10.54 11.39
CA ARG A 383 8.01 -10.50 12.80
C ARG A 383 9.21 -10.43 13.73
N ALA A 384 10.32 -11.09 13.38
CA ALA A 384 11.58 -10.98 14.11
C ALA A 384 12.25 -9.61 13.95
N LEU A 385 12.30 -9.02 12.75
CA LEU A 385 12.84 -7.67 12.56
C LEU A 385 12.09 -6.64 13.44
N ILE A 386 10.76 -6.69 13.43
CA ILE A 386 9.91 -5.80 14.23
C ILE A 386 10.11 -6.02 15.73
N ALA A 387 10.24 -7.28 16.17
CA ALA A 387 10.52 -7.60 17.57
C ALA A 387 11.93 -7.18 18.03
N ILE A 388 12.95 -7.30 17.18
CA ILE A 388 14.34 -6.93 17.48
C ILE A 388 14.54 -5.40 17.44
N ALA A 389 13.69 -4.67 16.71
CA ALA A 389 13.60 -3.22 16.80
C ALA A 389 12.86 -2.72 18.05
N ASP A 390 12.09 -3.58 18.72
CA ASP A 390 11.05 -3.26 19.73
C ASP A 390 10.16 -2.05 19.37
N ALA A 391 9.92 -1.86 18.08
CA ALA A 391 9.20 -0.70 17.56
C ALA A 391 8.30 -1.08 16.38
N PRO A 392 7.08 -0.53 16.31
CA PRO A 392 6.17 -0.78 15.19
C PRO A 392 6.74 -0.18 13.90
N VAL A 393 6.63 -0.92 12.79
CA VAL A 393 7.26 -0.56 11.50
C VAL A 393 6.18 -0.22 10.47
N ALA A 394 6.17 1.02 9.98
CA ALA A 394 5.30 1.41 8.87
C ALA A 394 5.90 0.88 7.57
N ALA A 395 5.14 0.07 6.81
CA ALA A 395 5.68 -0.61 5.61
C ALA A 395 4.63 -0.78 4.50
N PRO A 396 4.58 0.11 3.49
CA PRO A 396 3.96 -0.19 2.20
C PRO A 396 4.87 -1.11 1.37
N SER A 397 4.38 -1.61 0.22
CA SER A 397 5.15 -2.44 -0.71
C SER A 397 6.47 -1.79 -1.17
N ALA A 398 7.52 -2.59 -1.40
CA ALA A 398 8.89 -2.12 -1.62
C ALA A 398 9.25 -1.76 -3.09
N ASN A 399 8.34 -1.12 -3.81
CA ASN A 399 8.52 -0.65 -5.20
C ASN A 399 8.43 0.88 -5.33
N SER A 400 8.89 1.45 -6.45
CA SER A 400 8.57 2.84 -6.82
C SER A 400 7.06 2.97 -7.07
N SER A 401 6.49 4.14 -6.75
CA SER A 401 5.04 4.37 -6.81
C SER A 401 4.44 4.03 -8.19
N GLY A 402 3.27 3.40 -8.20
CA GLY A 402 2.55 2.96 -9.41
C GLY A 402 2.94 1.58 -9.96
N ARG A 403 4.20 1.13 -9.78
CA ARG A 403 4.69 -0.19 -10.27
C ARG A 403 4.02 -1.40 -9.57
N PRO A 404 4.12 -2.63 -10.12
CA PRO A 404 3.71 -3.87 -9.44
C PRO A 404 4.42 -4.05 -8.09
N SER A 405 3.77 -4.71 -7.13
CA SER A 405 4.34 -4.92 -5.79
C SER A 405 5.38 -6.06 -5.82
N PRO A 406 6.53 -5.94 -5.13
CA PRO A 406 7.62 -6.92 -5.26
C PRO A 406 7.37 -8.15 -4.38
N THR A 407 7.41 -9.33 -4.99
CA THR A 407 7.25 -10.65 -4.34
C THR A 407 8.56 -11.36 -4.00
N ARG A 408 9.71 -10.82 -4.41
CA ARG A 408 11.06 -11.39 -4.28
C ARG A 408 12.07 -10.27 -4.04
N ALA A 409 13.19 -10.55 -3.34
CA ALA A 409 14.23 -9.54 -3.07
C ALA A 409 14.83 -8.94 -4.36
N GLU A 410 14.97 -9.76 -5.41
CA GLU A 410 15.37 -9.34 -6.76
C GLU A 410 14.48 -8.21 -7.31
N HIS A 411 13.17 -8.28 -7.08
CA HIS A 411 12.21 -7.28 -7.56
C HIS A 411 12.39 -5.93 -6.84
N VAL A 412 12.74 -5.98 -5.55
CA VAL A 412 13.09 -4.78 -4.78
C VAL A 412 14.41 -4.19 -5.27
N TYR A 413 15.43 -5.02 -5.50
CA TYR A 413 16.73 -4.57 -5.98
C TYR A 413 16.62 -3.88 -7.35
N ASN A 414 15.90 -4.49 -8.29
CA ASN A 414 15.73 -3.96 -9.65
C ASN A 414 14.98 -2.61 -9.72
N ASP A 415 14.25 -2.21 -8.67
CA ASP A 415 13.48 -0.95 -8.61
C ASP A 415 14.09 0.09 -7.63
N LEU A 416 14.61 -0.36 -6.48
CA LEU A 416 15.05 0.50 -5.37
C LEU A 416 16.57 0.46 -5.07
N ASN A 417 17.39 -0.25 -5.85
CA ASN A 417 18.86 -0.14 -5.75
C ASN A 417 19.31 1.34 -5.84
N GLY A 418 20.26 1.73 -4.98
CA GLY A 418 20.71 3.12 -4.80
C GLY A 418 19.83 3.96 -3.87
N LYS A 419 18.57 3.56 -3.61
CA LYS A 419 17.57 4.31 -2.81
C LYS A 419 17.37 3.77 -1.38
N VAL A 420 17.86 2.56 -1.09
CA VAL A 420 17.68 1.84 0.19
C VAL A 420 19.00 1.18 0.59
N GLY A 421 19.38 1.25 1.87
CA GLY A 421 20.65 0.68 2.35
C GLY A 421 20.68 -0.85 2.45
N ILE A 422 19.59 -1.46 2.93
CA ILE A 422 19.47 -2.90 3.19
C ILE A 422 18.18 -3.43 2.58
N ILE A 423 18.30 -4.55 1.87
CA ILE A 423 17.22 -5.47 1.52
C ILE A 423 17.51 -6.78 2.27
N LEU A 424 16.63 -7.21 3.14
CA LEU A 424 16.65 -8.58 3.67
C LEU A 424 16.07 -9.51 2.60
N ASP A 425 16.80 -10.55 2.19
CA ASP A 425 16.31 -11.60 1.29
C ASP A 425 15.93 -12.83 2.11
N GLY A 426 14.63 -13.06 2.23
CA GLY A 426 14.06 -14.27 2.84
C GLY A 426 13.38 -15.19 1.81
N GLY A 427 13.70 -15.05 0.53
CA GLY A 427 13.06 -15.82 -0.55
C GLY A 427 11.73 -15.22 -1.05
N PRO A 428 10.92 -15.99 -1.79
CA PRO A 428 9.67 -15.52 -2.39
C PRO A 428 8.51 -15.43 -1.37
N CYS A 429 7.64 -14.45 -1.53
CA CYS A 429 6.40 -14.33 -0.76
C CYS A 429 5.42 -15.48 -1.07
N GLY A 430 4.72 -15.97 -0.04
CA GLY A 430 3.80 -17.11 -0.15
C GLY A 430 2.47 -16.79 -0.84
N VAL A 431 1.89 -15.61 -0.55
CA VAL A 431 0.58 -15.17 -1.07
C VAL A 431 0.70 -14.34 -2.34
N GLY A 432 1.79 -13.57 -2.50
CA GLY A 432 2.10 -12.73 -3.67
C GLY A 432 1.23 -11.48 -3.87
N LEU A 433 0.04 -11.39 -3.27
CA LEU A 433 -0.80 -10.19 -3.20
C LEU A 433 -0.76 -9.56 -1.81
N GLU A 434 -1.06 -8.26 -1.69
CA GLU A 434 -1.11 -7.58 -0.38
C GLU A 434 -2.23 -8.11 0.53
N SER A 435 -2.13 -7.77 1.82
CA SER A 435 -3.10 -8.16 2.84
C SER A 435 -4.53 -7.72 2.50
N THR A 436 -5.50 -8.50 2.95
CA THR A 436 -6.90 -8.07 3.01
C THR A 436 -7.00 -6.96 4.05
N VAL A 437 -7.73 -5.89 3.75
CA VAL A 437 -7.92 -4.76 4.67
C VAL A 437 -9.39 -4.62 5.03
N VAL A 438 -9.69 -4.67 6.33
CA VAL A 438 -11.05 -4.68 6.86
C VAL A 438 -11.23 -3.56 7.89
N ASP A 439 -12.37 -2.87 7.79
CA ASP A 439 -12.87 -1.96 8.83
C ASP A 439 -14.10 -2.60 9.50
N GLY A 440 -14.06 -2.73 10.82
CA GLY A 440 -15.16 -3.14 11.69
C GLY A 440 -15.37 -2.19 12.86
N LEU A 441 -15.03 -0.91 12.70
CA LEU A 441 -15.22 0.15 13.70
C LEU A 441 -16.60 0.81 13.63
N HIS A 442 -17.39 0.48 12.61
CA HIS A 442 -18.72 1.04 12.40
C HIS A 442 -19.74 0.55 13.43
N THR A 443 -20.65 1.44 13.83
CA THR A 443 -21.69 1.18 14.84
C THR A 443 -22.77 0.18 14.43
N ASP A 444 -22.81 -0.22 13.14
CA ASP A 444 -23.68 -1.27 12.63
C ASP A 444 -23.09 -2.69 12.77
N GLY A 445 -21.86 -2.81 13.30
CA GLY A 445 -21.17 -4.08 13.53
C GLY A 445 -20.69 -4.82 12.28
N ASN A 446 -20.97 -4.31 11.08
CA ASN A 446 -20.65 -4.97 9.82
C ASN A 446 -19.17 -4.77 9.43
N LEU A 447 -18.54 -5.85 8.93
CA LEU A 447 -17.18 -5.83 8.41
C LEU A 447 -17.16 -5.31 6.98
N ARG A 448 -16.37 -4.26 6.74
CA ARG A 448 -16.18 -3.64 5.42
C ARG A 448 -14.81 -3.99 4.87
N VAL A 449 -14.78 -4.82 3.82
CA VAL A 449 -13.55 -5.18 3.09
C VAL A 449 -13.19 -4.04 2.14
N LEU A 450 -12.29 -3.17 2.61
CA LEU A 450 -11.78 -2.01 1.86
C LEU A 450 -10.83 -2.42 0.74
N ARG A 451 -10.12 -3.54 0.93
CA ARG A 451 -9.24 -4.15 -0.09
C ARG A 451 -9.22 -5.68 0.05
N PRO A 452 -9.60 -6.46 -0.97
CA PRO A 452 -9.42 -7.92 -0.96
C PRO A 452 -7.94 -8.29 -1.10
N GLY A 453 -7.54 -9.42 -0.52
CA GLY A 453 -6.14 -9.85 -0.41
C GLY A 453 -6.01 -11.30 0.04
N GLY A 454 -4.96 -11.62 0.81
CA GLY A 454 -4.62 -12.98 1.24
C GLY A 454 -5.51 -13.65 2.31
N VAL A 455 -6.57 -12.99 2.77
CA VAL A 455 -7.68 -13.61 3.52
C VAL A 455 -8.94 -13.40 2.71
N THR A 456 -9.64 -14.47 2.33
CA THR A 456 -10.77 -14.39 1.41
C THR A 456 -12.03 -13.83 2.09
N VAL A 457 -13.05 -13.46 1.32
CA VAL A 457 -14.33 -12.98 1.88
C VAL A 457 -15.02 -14.14 2.60
N GLU A 458 -14.93 -15.31 1.99
CA GLU A 458 -15.42 -16.60 2.44
C GLU A 458 -14.75 -17.05 3.75
N ASP A 459 -13.46 -16.75 3.96
CA ASP A 459 -12.78 -16.96 5.23
C ASP A 459 -13.32 -16.06 6.36
N LEU A 460 -13.63 -14.79 6.05
CA LEU A 460 -14.21 -13.84 7.02
C LEU A 460 -15.65 -14.23 7.39
N GLU A 461 -16.47 -14.59 6.39
CA GLU A 461 -17.82 -15.11 6.58
C GLU A 461 -17.83 -16.44 7.36
N ARG A 462 -16.83 -17.30 7.15
CA ARG A 462 -16.65 -18.52 7.93
C ARG A 462 -16.36 -18.22 9.41
N VAL A 463 -15.46 -17.28 9.71
CA VAL A 463 -15.19 -16.87 11.11
C VAL A 463 -16.41 -16.29 11.80
N ILE A 464 -17.22 -15.48 11.12
CA ILE A 464 -18.48 -14.98 11.71
C ILE A 464 -19.43 -16.15 12.02
N ARG A 465 -19.54 -17.11 11.11
CA ARG A 465 -20.42 -18.29 11.24
C ARG A 465 -19.97 -19.30 12.28
N GLU A 466 -18.66 -19.41 12.54
CA GLU A 466 -18.04 -20.37 13.46
C GLU A 466 -17.80 -19.77 14.85
N ASP A 467 -17.15 -18.60 14.93
CA ASP A 467 -16.67 -18.02 16.20
C ASP A 467 -17.65 -16.99 16.81
N LEU A 468 -18.65 -16.52 16.04
CA LEU A 468 -19.59 -15.44 16.43
C LEU A 468 -21.08 -15.85 16.25
N ALA A 469 -21.38 -17.15 16.20
CA ALA A 469 -22.70 -17.70 15.91
C ALA A 469 -23.82 -17.30 16.91
N ASP A 470 -23.47 -16.75 18.06
CA ASP A 470 -24.36 -16.26 19.13
C ASP A 470 -24.53 -14.73 19.13
N LEU A 471 -23.93 -14.00 18.19
CA LEU A 471 -24.21 -12.57 17.99
C LEU A 471 -25.45 -12.38 17.13
N GLU A 472 -26.46 -11.69 17.66
CA GLU A 472 -27.70 -11.35 16.95
C GLU A 472 -27.91 -9.82 16.90
N PRO A 473 -28.02 -9.20 15.71
CA PRO A 473 -27.80 -9.80 14.39
C PRO A 473 -26.32 -10.13 14.14
N ALA A 474 -26.06 -11.24 13.45
CA ALA A 474 -24.70 -11.61 13.06
C ALA A 474 -24.09 -10.55 12.09
N PRO A 475 -22.81 -10.15 12.27
CA PRO A 475 -22.12 -9.25 11.35
C PRO A 475 -22.18 -9.71 9.89
N LYS A 476 -22.37 -8.78 8.96
CA LYS A 476 -22.22 -9.05 7.51
C LYS A 476 -20.83 -8.64 7.04
N VAL A 477 -20.31 -9.36 6.05
CA VAL A 477 -19.12 -8.96 5.29
C VAL A 477 -19.59 -8.20 4.05
N LEU A 478 -19.09 -6.98 3.86
CA LEU A 478 -19.46 -6.06 2.79
C LEU A 478 -18.20 -5.65 2.03
N VAL A 479 -18.13 -5.95 0.74
CA VAL A 479 -16.95 -5.69 -0.11
C VAL A 479 -17.11 -4.37 -0.86
N HIS A 480 -16.12 -3.49 -0.73
CA HIS A 480 -16.13 -2.20 -1.42
C HIS A 480 -16.12 -2.37 -2.95
N ARG A 481 -16.98 -1.62 -3.64
CA ARG A 481 -17.33 -1.69 -5.08
C ARG A 481 -18.11 -2.94 -5.55
N ARG A 482 -18.31 -3.96 -4.70
CA ARG A 482 -19.20 -5.11 -4.98
C ARG A 482 -20.55 -4.91 -4.29
N ASP A 483 -20.53 -4.74 -2.97
CA ASP A 483 -21.73 -4.75 -2.12
C ASP A 483 -22.14 -3.34 -1.66
N TYR A 484 -21.20 -2.39 -1.67
CA TYR A 484 -21.43 -0.97 -1.40
C TYR A 484 -20.38 -0.08 -2.09
N ARG A 485 -20.65 1.23 -2.14
CA ARG A 485 -19.69 2.29 -2.53
C ARG A 485 -19.78 3.44 -1.54
N ASP A 486 -18.68 4.17 -1.37
CA ASP A 486 -18.62 5.35 -0.50
C ASP A 486 -17.73 6.42 -1.15
N GLU A 487 -18.37 7.49 -1.64
CA GLU A 487 -17.66 8.56 -2.35
C GLU A 487 -16.64 9.30 -1.46
N THR A 488 -16.85 9.31 -0.14
CA THR A 488 -15.92 9.96 0.81
C THR A 488 -14.63 9.17 0.93
N ILE A 489 -14.71 7.83 1.00
CA ILE A 489 -13.55 6.93 1.04
C ILE A 489 -12.84 6.89 -0.33
N GLU A 490 -13.57 7.08 -1.44
CA GLU A 490 -12.94 7.16 -2.77
C GLU A 490 -12.16 8.48 -2.99
N GLN A 491 -12.62 9.59 -2.43
CA GLN A 491 -11.90 10.88 -2.45
C GLN A 491 -10.74 10.92 -1.44
N ALA A 492 -10.99 10.45 -0.22
CA ALA A 492 -10.06 10.45 0.92
C ALA A 492 -9.77 9.01 1.40
N PRO A 493 -8.83 8.30 0.77
CA PRO A 493 -8.62 6.86 0.97
C PRO A 493 -8.06 6.55 2.36
N THR A 494 -8.83 5.86 3.18
CA THR A 494 -8.42 5.35 4.50
C THR A 494 -7.38 4.23 4.42
N THR A 495 -7.14 3.64 3.23
CA THR A 495 -6.19 2.53 3.05
C THR A 495 -5.39 2.62 1.75
N PRO A 496 -4.15 2.08 1.71
CA PRO A 496 -3.35 2.09 0.50
C PRO A 496 -3.88 1.16 -0.59
N GLY A 497 -4.02 1.69 -1.80
CA GLY A 497 -4.42 0.93 -3.00
C GLY A 497 -5.79 1.30 -3.59
N MET A 498 -6.43 2.37 -3.10
CA MET A 498 -7.79 2.76 -3.51
C MET A 498 -7.86 3.87 -4.58
N LYS A 499 -7.06 4.95 -4.44
CA LYS A 499 -7.19 6.21 -5.20
C LYS A 499 -6.41 6.31 -6.51
N TYR A 500 -5.21 5.74 -6.60
CA TYR A 500 -4.32 5.91 -7.76
C TYR A 500 -4.33 4.69 -8.68
N ARG A 501 -3.89 4.86 -9.93
CA ARG A 501 -3.51 3.74 -10.78
C ARG A 501 -2.29 3.05 -10.14
N HIS A 502 -2.48 1.79 -9.77
CA HIS A 502 -1.49 0.98 -9.06
C HIS A 502 -1.25 -0.32 -9.85
N TYR A 503 -0.08 -0.92 -9.64
CA TYR A 503 0.31 -2.21 -10.20
C TYR A 503 0.56 -2.24 -11.71
N SER A 504 0.69 -1.08 -12.34
CA SER A 504 1.00 -1.00 -13.77
C SER A 504 2.50 -1.25 -14.00
N PRO A 505 2.90 -2.25 -14.81
CA PRO A 505 4.25 -2.32 -15.36
C PRO A 505 4.50 -1.13 -16.32
N SER A 506 5.70 -1.04 -16.89
CA SER A 506 6.06 0.05 -17.81
C SER A 506 5.40 -0.07 -19.20
N VAL A 507 4.93 -1.27 -19.54
CA VAL A 507 4.27 -1.64 -20.79
C VAL A 507 2.73 -1.64 -20.63
N PRO A 508 1.95 -1.43 -21.71
CA PRO A 508 0.49 -1.50 -21.65
C PRO A 508 0.00 -2.89 -21.22
N VAL A 509 -0.99 -2.91 -20.32
CA VAL A 509 -1.70 -4.12 -19.88
C VAL A 509 -3.14 -4.05 -20.38
N THR A 510 -3.61 -5.11 -21.04
CA THR A 510 -5.01 -5.27 -21.45
C THR A 510 -5.62 -6.48 -20.75
N LEU A 511 -6.80 -6.30 -20.15
CA LEU A 511 -7.60 -7.38 -19.57
C LEU A 511 -8.50 -7.99 -20.65
N LEU A 512 -8.36 -9.29 -20.90
CA LEU A 512 -9.23 -10.08 -21.76
C LEU A 512 -10.36 -10.67 -20.90
N LEU A 513 -11.58 -10.17 -21.09
CA LEU A 513 -12.77 -10.65 -20.42
C LEU A 513 -13.32 -11.82 -21.24
N THR A 514 -12.99 -13.04 -20.80
CA THR A 514 -13.39 -14.32 -21.43
C THR A 514 -14.52 -15.02 -20.66
N GLN A 515 -14.89 -14.54 -19.47
CA GLN A 515 -15.83 -15.19 -18.56
C GLN A 515 -17.01 -14.28 -18.17
N SER A 516 -16.78 -12.96 -18.06
CA SER A 516 -17.83 -11.97 -17.83
C SER A 516 -18.69 -11.74 -19.06
N THR A 517 -20.02 -11.79 -18.90
CA THR A 517 -20.98 -11.35 -19.92
C THR A 517 -20.76 -9.86 -20.26
N PRO A 518 -20.80 -9.44 -21.54
CA PRO A 518 -20.75 -8.03 -21.92
C PRO A 518 -21.99 -7.26 -21.44
N PRO A 519 -21.86 -6.00 -20.99
CA PRO A 519 -23.00 -5.13 -20.71
C PRO A 519 -23.89 -4.93 -21.94
N THR A 520 -25.19 -4.72 -21.74
CA THR A 520 -26.17 -4.54 -22.82
C THR A 520 -25.73 -3.47 -23.83
N GLY A 521 -25.54 -3.88 -25.10
CA GLY A 521 -25.09 -3.01 -26.18
C GLY A 521 -23.57 -3.01 -26.42
N THR A 522 -22.78 -3.63 -25.55
CA THR A 522 -21.35 -3.91 -25.79
C THR A 522 -21.21 -5.15 -26.68
N GLN A 523 -20.47 -5.04 -27.78
CA GLN A 523 -20.11 -6.19 -28.61
C GLN A 523 -18.84 -6.86 -28.09
N CYS A 524 -18.80 -8.19 -28.09
CA CYS A 524 -17.55 -8.92 -27.98
C CYS A 524 -16.69 -8.69 -29.22
N THR A 525 -15.38 -8.83 -29.08
CA THR A 525 -14.41 -8.74 -30.18
C THR A 525 -13.87 -10.15 -30.49
N PRO A 526 -13.84 -10.59 -31.75
CA PRO A 526 -13.14 -11.82 -32.13
C PRO A 526 -11.67 -11.75 -31.72
N LEU A 527 -11.12 -12.83 -31.14
CA LEU A 527 -9.74 -12.83 -30.64
C LEU A 527 -8.72 -12.52 -31.75
N SER A 528 -8.97 -12.96 -32.99
CA SER A 528 -8.20 -12.60 -34.18
C SER A 528 -8.15 -11.08 -34.40
N THR A 529 -9.31 -10.43 -34.49
CA THR A 529 -9.47 -8.99 -34.70
C THR A 529 -8.82 -8.18 -33.59
N PHE A 530 -8.94 -8.61 -32.33
CA PHE A 530 -8.24 -7.97 -31.21
C PHE A 530 -6.72 -8.07 -31.36
N VAL A 531 -6.16 -9.26 -31.61
CA VAL A 531 -4.70 -9.46 -31.72
C VAL A 531 -4.12 -8.78 -32.97
N GLU A 532 -4.89 -8.66 -34.06
CA GLU A 532 -4.51 -7.84 -35.22
C GLU A 532 -4.43 -6.35 -34.87
N SER A 533 -5.36 -5.83 -34.06
CA SER A 533 -5.36 -4.41 -33.65
C SER A 533 -4.07 -4.01 -32.88
N LEU A 534 -3.47 -4.95 -32.12
CA LEU A 534 -2.22 -4.74 -31.40
C LEU A 534 -1.01 -4.44 -32.30
N LYS A 535 -1.06 -4.80 -33.60
CA LYS A 535 0.03 -4.54 -34.56
C LYS A 535 0.09 -3.07 -34.99
N GLY A 536 -0.98 -2.31 -34.77
CA GLY A 536 -1.11 -0.92 -35.23
C GLY A 536 -1.15 -0.77 -36.75
N SER A 537 -1.16 0.47 -37.24
CA SER A 537 -1.31 0.82 -38.65
C SER A 537 0.01 0.90 -39.44
N GLY A 538 1.15 0.59 -38.83
CA GLY A 538 2.47 0.59 -39.46
C GLY A 538 2.97 -0.82 -39.77
N LYS A 539 3.84 -0.98 -40.77
CA LYS A 539 4.60 -2.23 -40.97
C LYS A 539 5.72 -2.30 -39.93
N PRO A 540 5.70 -3.26 -38.97
CA PRO A 540 6.73 -3.33 -37.95
C PRO A 540 8.02 -3.93 -38.53
N SER A 541 9.17 -3.40 -38.12
CA SER A 541 10.50 -3.88 -38.55
C SER A 541 11.07 -5.02 -37.70
N LYS A 542 10.30 -5.47 -36.69
CA LYS A 542 10.58 -6.57 -35.76
C LYS A 542 9.26 -7.27 -35.41
N PRO A 543 9.25 -8.53 -34.97
CA PRO A 543 8.05 -9.15 -34.41
C PRO A 543 7.59 -8.39 -33.16
N LEU A 544 6.27 -8.19 -33.02
CA LEU A 544 5.64 -7.63 -31.84
C LEU A 544 5.72 -8.65 -30.71
N ARG A 545 6.22 -8.26 -29.54
CA ARG A 545 6.42 -9.17 -28.41
C ARG A 545 5.26 -9.04 -27.44
N VAL A 546 4.47 -10.08 -27.24
CA VAL A 546 3.25 -10.02 -26.43
C VAL A 546 3.37 -10.99 -25.26
N GLY A 547 3.36 -10.44 -24.05
CA GLY A 547 3.29 -11.20 -22.81
C GLY A 547 1.88 -11.70 -22.56
N VAL A 548 1.72 -12.92 -22.05
CA VAL A 548 0.40 -13.51 -21.75
C VAL A 548 0.39 -14.09 -20.34
N LEU A 549 -0.46 -13.53 -19.47
CA LEU A 549 -0.77 -14.01 -18.12
C LEU A 549 -2.15 -14.65 -18.15
N CYS A 550 -2.22 -15.95 -17.91
CA CYS A 550 -3.44 -16.75 -18.03
C CYS A 550 -3.34 -17.98 -17.13
N PRO A 551 -4.45 -18.64 -16.77
CA PRO A 551 -4.41 -19.96 -16.14
C PRO A 551 -3.65 -20.98 -16.99
N SER A 552 -2.99 -21.96 -16.36
CA SER A 552 -2.18 -22.98 -17.05
C SER A 552 -3.00 -23.99 -17.86
N ASP A 553 -4.28 -24.09 -17.54
CA ASP A 553 -5.35 -24.94 -18.07
C ASP A 553 -6.37 -24.15 -18.91
N SER A 554 -6.09 -22.87 -19.20
CA SER A 554 -6.89 -22.06 -20.12
C SER A 554 -6.72 -22.54 -21.58
N PRO A 555 -7.77 -22.47 -22.43
CA PRO A 555 -7.65 -22.67 -23.87
C PRO A 555 -7.02 -21.47 -24.60
N LEU A 556 -6.95 -20.28 -23.98
CA LEU A 556 -6.43 -19.06 -24.61
C LEU A 556 -5.02 -19.23 -25.22
N PRO A 557 -4.03 -19.89 -24.58
CA PRO A 557 -2.68 -20.05 -25.13
C PRO A 557 -2.63 -20.96 -26.37
N GLU A 558 -3.62 -21.82 -26.57
CA GLU A 558 -3.78 -22.63 -27.77
C GLU A 558 -4.48 -21.83 -28.87
N ARG A 559 -5.59 -21.15 -28.54
CA ARG A 559 -6.30 -20.22 -29.45
C ARG A 559 -5.36 -19.17 -30.04
N LEU A 560 -4.50 -18.56 -29.21
CA LEU A 560 -3.49 -17.59 -29.66
C LEU A 560 -2.40 -18.20 -30.57
N SER A 561 -2.21 -19.52 -30.55
CA SER A 561 -1.24 -20.22 -31.40
C SER A 561 -1.84 -20.74 -32.71
N THR A 562 -3.15 -20.97 -32.78
CA THR A 562 -3.85 -21.31 -34.04
C THR A 562 -4.16 -20.08 -34.89
N LEU A 563 -4.15 -18.88 -34.30
CA LEU A 563 -4.11 -17.61 -35.04
C LEU A 563 -2.82 -17.53 -35.88
N ALA A 564 -2.95 -17.75 -37.19
CA ALA A 564 -1.87 -17.71 -38.18
C ALA A 564 -1.37 -16.27 -38.46
N LEU A 565 -0.97 -15.56 -37.40
CA LEU A 565 -0.62 -14.15 -37.41
C LEU A 565 0.91 -13.96 -37.43
N PRO A 566 1.55 -13.82 -38.60
CA PRO A 566 2.98 -13.61 -38.67
C PRO A 566 3.43 -12.34 -37.92
N ASN A 567 4.67 -12.38 -37.43
CA ASN A 567 5.35 -11.31 -36.70
C ASN A 567 4.79 -11.01 -35.29
N ILE A 568 4.37 -12.04 -34.54
CA ILE A 568 4.18 -11.97 -33.07
C ILE A 568 5.09 -12.99 -32.37
N ASP A 569 5.73 -12.58 -31.27
CA ASP A 569 6.50 -13.40 -30.33
C ASP A 569 5.72 -13.51 -29.00
N TRP A 570 5.30 -14.72 -28.63
CA TRP A 570 4.39 -14.97 -27.50
C TRP A 570 5.15 -15.38 -26.23
N VAL A 571 5.26 -14.46 -25.26
CA VAL A 571 5.93 -14.71 -23.98
C VAL A 571 4.91 -15.13 -22.93
N LYS A 572 4.66 -16.43 -22.79
CA LYS A 572 3.68 -16.99 -21.85
C LYS A 572 4.22 -17.04 -20.43
N HIS A 573 3.42 -16.61 -19.44
CA HIS A 573 3.70 -16.79 -18.01
C HIS A 573 2.43 -17.35 -17.32
N PRO A 574 2.38 -18.67 -16.98
CA PRO A 574 1.16 -19.30 -16.50
C PRO A 574 0.89 -19.00 -15.02
N LEU A 575 -0.30 -18.47 -14.72
CA LEU A 575 -0.74 -18.11 -13.37
C LEU A 575 -1.00 -19.32 -12.46
N GLY A 576 -1.33 -20.49 -13.02
CA GLY A 576 -1.67 -21.70 -12.28
C GLY A 576 -3.04 -22.25 -12.70
N PRO A 577 -3.51 -23.38 -12.14
CA PRO A 577 -4.81 -23.96 -12.48
C PRO A 577 -5.98 -23.01 -12.14
N ILE A 578 -7.07 -23.04 -12.93
CA ILE A 578 -8.31 -22.27 -12.64
C ILE A 578 -8.86 -22.62 -11.25
N ALA A 579 -8.74 -23.88 -10.82
CA ALA A 579 -9.19 -24.35 -9.51
C ALA A 579 -8.37 -23.79 -8.32
N GLU A 580 -7.18 -23.25 -8.56
CA GLU A 580 -6.20 -22.79 -7.55
C GLU A 580 -5.92 -21.26 -7.64
N PRO A 581 -6.92 -20.39 -7.37
CA PRO A 581 -6.74 -18.94 -7.42
C PRO A 581 -5.63 -18.41 -6.49
N ALA A 582 -5.32 -19.11 -5.39
CA ALA A 582 -4.14 -18.84 -4.55
C ALA A 582 -2.80 -18.89 -5.31
N VAL A 583 -2.66 -19.77 -6.32
CA VAL A 583 -1.44 -19.83 -7.15
C VAL A 583 -1.40 -18.66 -8.13
N SER A 584 -2.55 -18.27 -8.69
CA SER A 584 -2.69 -17.06 -9.51
C SER A 584 -2.37 -15.79 -8.73
N ALA A 585 -2.82 -15.70 -7.47
CA ALA A 585 -2.46 -14.64 -6.53
C ALA A 585 -0.94 -14.59 -6.30
N ARG A 586 -0.32 -15.74 -6.00
CA ARG A 586 1.13 -15.86 -5.79
C ARG A 586 1.95 -15.43 -7.01
N ARG A 587 1.48 -15.74 -8.22
CA ARG A 587 2.22 -15.49 -9.48
C ARG A 587 1.94 -14.14 -10.14
N LEU A 588 0.83 -13.45 -9.85
CA LEU A 588 0.41 -12.27 -10.61
C LEU A 588 1.51 -11.19 -10.75
N PHE A 589 2.07 -10.71 -9.64
CA PHE A 589 3.09 -9.66 -9.70
C PHE A 589 4.47 -10.17 -10.14
N ASP A 590 4.81 -11.43 -9.85
CA ASP A 590 6.02 -12.08 -10.38
C ASP A 590 5.98 -12.12 -11.91
N GLY A 591 4.86 -12.56 -12.49
CA GLY A 591 4.62 -12.57 -13.92
C GLY A 591 4.58 -11.20 -14.58
N LEU A 592 3.90 -10.21 -13.97
CA LEU A 592 3.91 -8.83 -14.48
C LEU A 592 5.32 -8.24 -14.51
N LEU A 593 6.14 -8.49 -13.47
CA LEU A 593 7.52 -8.01 -13.39
C LEU A 593 8.47 -8.81 -14.30
N ALA A 594 8.26 -10.11 -14.47
CA ALA A 594 9.01 -10.96 -15.38
C ALA A 594 8.78 -10.54 -16.84
N LEU A 595 7.55 -10.21 -17.23
CA LEU A 595 7.21 -9.74 -18.58
C LEU A 595 7.73 -8.30 -18.86
N ASP A 596 7.63 -7.39 -17.88
CA ASP A 596 8.25 -6.05 -17.93
C ASP A 596 9.78 -6.17 -18.11
N SER A 597 10.42 -7.09 -17.37
CA SER A 597 11.86 -7.36 -17.43
C SER A 597 12.28 -8.06 -18.74
N ALA A 598 11.42 -8.93 -19.28
CA ALA A 598 11.61 -9.60 -20.56
C ALA A 598 11.44 -8.66 -21.76
N LYS A 599 10.97 -7.42 -21.55
CA LYS A 599 10.76 -6.39 -22.59
C LYS A 599 9.82 -6.89 -23.70
N VAL A 600 8.62 -7.29 -23.29
CA VAL A 600 7.47 -7.37 -24.19
C VAL A 600 6.99 -5.96 -24.55
N ASP A 601 6.28 -5.80 -25.67
CA ASP A 601 5.68 -4.53 -26.08
C ASP A 601 4.30 -4.33 -25.44
N HIS A 602 3.55 -5.41 -25.20
CA HIS A 602 2.24 -5.44 -24.54
C HIS A 602 2.11 -6.65 -23.60
N ILE A 603 1.25 -6.56 -22.57
CA ILE A 603 0.84 -7.68 -21.73
C ILE A 603 -0.67 -7.88 -21.84
N LEU A 604 -1.08 -9.11 -22.13
CA LEU A 604 -2.45 -9.58 -22.04
C LEU A 604 -2.63 -10.34 -20.73
N VAL A 605 -3.69 -10.04 -19.98
CA VAL A 605 -4.10 -10.79 -18.79
C VAL A 605 -5.48 -11.36 -19.04
N GLU A 606 -5.64 -12.67 -18.85
CA GLU A 606 -6.95 -13.31 -18.92
C GLU A 606 -7.73 -13.13 -17.61
N GLU A 607 -9.03 -12.96 -17.74
CA GLU A 607 -9.99 -12.97 -16.64
C GLU A 607 -10.04 -14.33 -15.91
N ILE A 608 -10.20 -14.26 -14.58
CA ILE A 608 -10.55 -15.41 -13.74
C ILE A 608 -11.75 -15.04 -12.86
N GLN A 609 -12.45 -16.06 -12.35
CA GLN A 609 -13.58 -15.89 -11.43
C GLN A 609 -13.20 -15.05 -10.19
N GLU A 610 -14.11 -14.17 -9.75
CA GLU A 610 -13.93 -13.33 -8.55
C GLU A 610 -14.34 -14.06 -7.25
N GLU A 611 -13.99 -15.34 -7.15
CA GLU A 611 -14.13 -16.19 -5.95
C GLU A 611 -12.79 -16.34 -5.22
N ARG A 612 -12.81 -16.48 -3.89
CA ARG A 612 -11.63 -16.67 -3.04
C ARG A 612 -10.54 -15.61 -3.33
N GLU A 613 -9.30 -16.01 -3.57
CA GLU A 613 -8.22 -15.08 -3.94
C GLU A 613 -8.39 -14.49 -5.35
N GLY A 614 -9.27 -15.05 -6.18
CA GLY A 614 -9.59 -14.54 -7.52
C GLY A 614 -10.15 -13.12 -7.49
N LEU A 615 -10.99 -12.81 -6.49
CA LEU A 615 -11.45 -11.44 -6.20
C LEU A 615 -10.26 -10.50 -5.92
N ALA A 616 -9.24 -10.98 -5.19
CA ALA A 616 -8.05 -10.19 -4.90
C ALA A 616 -7.17 -9.99 -6.15
N VAL A 617 -6.97 -11.04 -6.96
CA VAL A 617 -6.28 -11.00 -8.27
C VAL A 617 -6.94 -9.98 -9.19
N MET A 618 -8.23 -10.14 -9.45
CA MET A 618 -8.96 -9.28 -10.40
C MET A 618 -9.04 -7.83 -9.91
N ASN A 619 -9.10 -7.58 -8.60
CA ASN A 619 -8.96 -6.23 -8.04
C ASN A 619 -7.59 -5.57 -8.36
N ARG A 620 -6.52 -6.36 -8.55
CA ARG A 620 -5.21 -5.86 -9.03
C ARG A 620 -5.18 -5.72 -10.54
N VAL A 621 -5.64 -6.73 -11.29
CA VAL A 621 -5.64 -6.72 -12.75
C VAL A 621 -6.46 -5.54 -13.29
N LYS A 622 -7.66 -5.30 -12.76
CA LYS A 622 -8.53 -4.16 -13.10
C LYS A 622 -7.93 -2.78 -12.72
N LYS A 623 -6.82 -2.72 -11.97
CA LYS A 623 -6.05 -1.49 -11.64
C LYS A 623 -4.76 -1.35 -12.45
N ALA A 624 -4.15 -2.47 -12.84
CA ALA A 624 -2.97 -2.51 -13.71
C ALA A 624 -3.34 -2.23 -15.16
N ALA A 625 -4.45 -2.81 -15.64
CA ALA A 625 -4.96 -2.68 -17.00
C ALA A 625 -5.18 -1.21 -17.39
N GLY A 626 -4.84 -0.88 -18.64
CA GLY A 626 -5.26 0.38 -19.28
C GLY A 626 -6.62 0.23 -19.95
N ASP A 627 -6.87 -0.94 -20.51
CA ASP A 627 -8.01 -1.26 -21.34
C ASP A 627 -8.54 -2.67 -20.97
N SER A 628 -9.83 -2.90 -21.17
CA SER A 628 -10.46 -4.22 -21.01
C SER A 628 -11.34 -4.53 -22.21
N VAL A 629 -11.22 -5.73 -22.76
CA VAL A 629 -11.91 -6.15 -23.99
C VAL A 629 -12.65 -7.45 -23.73
N TRP A 630 -13.96 -7.48 -24.03
CA TRP A 630 -14.74 -8.72 -24.09
C TRP A 630 -14.35 -9.50 -25.33
N ILE A 631 -13.93 -10.75 -25.13
CA ILE A 631 -13.46 -11.64 -26.19
C ILE A 631 -14.53 -12.68 -26.48
N GLU A 632 -14.81 -12.93 -27.76
CA GLU A 632 -15.65 -14.06 -28.16
C GLU A 632 -14.98 -15.39 -27.78
N ASN A 633 -15.75 -16.35 -27.25
CA ASN A 633 -15.26 -17.66 -26.82
C ASN A 633 -15.22 -18.67 -27.97
#